data_AF-R7WBE7-F1
#
_entry.id   AF-R7WBE7-F1
#
_cell.length_a   1.000
_cell.length_b   1.000
_cell.length_c   1.000
_cell.angle_alpha   90.00
_cell.angle_beta   90.00
_cell.angle_gamma   90.00
#
_symmetry.space_group_name_H-M   'P 1'
#
loop_
_entity.id
_entity.type
_entity.pdbx_description
1 polymer ?
#
loop_
_entity_poly.entity_id
_entity_poly.type
_entity_poly.pdbx_seq_one_letter_code
_entity_poly.pdbx_strand_id
1 'polypeptide(L)'
;MRVVRADHVNRLIGRSAKKFLKLSRHWFVFSFMLSLSSIYNTNTSPLLRITNLMSQVLHFCRTGKSSSKSQGYIVLNRPWAFVQWLQKADIPEEYILMAEPDHLIVKPIPNLSRDGRAAAFPFFYIEPKKYEKVLRKFFPEKEGPITNIDPIGNSPVIIEKESLSRIAPTWMNISLAMKKDPEADKAFGWVLEMYAYAVSSALHGVGNILHKDFMIQPPWDLEIGDSFIIHYTYGCDYDMKGKLTYGKIGEWRFDKRSYENKPPPRNLPLPPNGVPQSVVTLVKMVNEATASIPNWESYAAE
;
A
#
# COMPACT_ATOMS: atom_id res chain seq x y z
N MET A 1 -13.55 -32.93 -13.29
CA MET A 1 -13.76 -32.53 -11.89
C MET A 1 -12.86 -33.35 -10.98
N ARG A 2 -11.87 -32.73 -10.34
CA ARG A 2 -11.19 -33.29 -9.16
C ARG A 2 -11.29 -32.25 -8.06
N VAL A 3 -12.08 -32.55 -7.03
CA VAL A 3 -12.22 -31.72 -5.84
C VAL A 3 -10.92 -31.85 -5.04
N VAL A 4 -10.11 -30.80 -5.04
CA VAL A 4 -8.95 -30.69 -4.15
C VAL A 4 -9.50 -30.27 -2.78
N ARG A 5 -9.37 -31.15 -1.78
CA ARG A 5 -9.84 -30.90 -0.41
C ARG A 5 -9.12 -29.70 0.19
N ALA A 6 -9.90 -28.80 0.81
CA ALA A 6 -9.44 -27.57 1.48
C ALA A 6 -8.28 -27.77 2.48
N ASP A 7 -8.19 -28.96 3.08
CA ASP A 7 -7.14 -29.31 4.04
C ASP A 7 -5.72 -29.35 3.44
N HIS A 8 -5.59 -29.59 2.13
CA HIS A 8 -4.29 -29.65 1.47
C HIS A 8 -3.73 -28.24 1.19
N VAL A 9 -4.61 -27.28 0.90
CA VAL A 9 -4.27 -25.87 0.69
C VAL A 9 -3.84 -25.22 2.02
N ASN A 10 -4.55 -25.50 3.11
CA ASN A 10 -4.23 -24.98 4.45
C ASN A 10 -2.87 -25.47 4.99
N ARG A 11 -2.46 -26.71 4.68
CA ARG A 11 -1.13 -27.24 5.08
C ARG A 11 0.04 -26.60 4.32
N LEU A 12 -0.16 -26.24 3.05
CA LEU A 12 0.86 -25.56 2.22
C LEU A 12 1.04 -24.10 2.65
N ILE A 13 -0.06 -23.43 3.01
CA ILE A 13 -0.05 -22.06 3.55
C ILE A 13 0.62 -22.03 4.94
N GLY A 14 0.25 -22.94 5.85
CA GLY A 14 0.80 -22.98 7.21
C GLY A 14 2.31 -23.31 7.29
N ARG A 15 2.82 -24.17 6.39
CA ARG A 15 4.26 -24.48 6.32
C ARG A 15 5.08 -23.36 5.68
N SER A 16 4.51 -22.61 4.72
CA SER A 16 5.15 -21.42 4.15
C SER A 16 5.13 -20.23 5.13
N ALA A 17 4.07 -20.08 5.92
CA ALA A 17 3.93 -19.03 6.93
C ALA A 17 4.95 -19.14 8.07
N LYS A 18 5.25 -20.34 8.57
CA LYS A 18 6.28 -20.53 9.63
C LYS A 18 7.70 -20.22 9.15
N LYS A 19 8.01 -20.43 7.86
CA LYS A 19 9.30 -20.08 7.25
C LYS A 19 9.39 -18.59 6.84
N PHE A 20 8.24 -17.91 6.80
CA PHE A 20 8.04 -16.51 6.41
C PHE A 20 8.34 -15.53 7.56
N LEU A 21 8.11 -15.93 8.82
CA LEU A 21 8.41 -15.11 10.01
C LEU A 21 9.92 -14.89 10.28
N LYS A 22 10.78 -15.84 9.89
CA LYS A 22 12.20 -15.83 10.30
C LYS A 22 13.12 -14.84 9.55
N LEU A 23 12.63 -14.20 8.48
CA LEU A 23 13.48 -13.45 7.53
C LEU A 23 12.93 -12.09 7.06
N SER A 24 11.68 -11.72 7.38
CA SER A 24 11.14 -10.41 7.01
C SER A 24 11.09 -9.49 8.23
N ARG A 25 11.94 -8.47 8.28
CA ARG A 25 11.75 -7.37 9.23
C ARG A 25 10.49 -6.56 8.85
N HIS A 26 9.38 -7.00 9.43
CA HIS A 26 8.34 -6.22 10.13
C HIS A 26 7.74 -4.99 9.47
N TRP A 27 7.11 -5.10 8.29
CA TRP A 27 6.11 -4.11 7.82
C TRP A 27 5.04 -4.73 6.91
N PHE A 28 5.42 -5.73 6.11
CA PHE A 28 4.58 -6.27 5.04
C PHE A 28 3.49 -7.25 5.50
N VAL A 29 3.69 -7.95 6.63
CA VAL A 29 2.83 -9.06 7.07
C VAL A 29 1.54 -8.58 7.71
N PHE A 30 1.66 -7.59 8.58
CA PHE A 30 0.57 -7.08 9.41
C PHE A 30 -0.58 -6.50 8.58
N SER A 31 -0.19 -5.70 7.60
CA SER A 31 -1.10 -4.93 6.78
C SER A 31 -1.68 -5.84 5.65
N PHE A 32 -0.94 -6.85 5.19
CA PHE A 32 -1.41 -7.84 4.21
C PHE A 32 -2.66 -8.61 4.68
N MET A 33 -2.82 -8.85 5.99
CA MET A 33 -3.94 -9.63 6.52
C MET A 33 -5.24 -8.82 6.73
N LEU A 34 -5.13 -7.50 6.96
CA LEU A 34 -6.28 -6.62 7.14
C LEU A 34 -6.96 -6.27 5.81
N SER A 35 -6.19 -6.05 4.74
CA SER A 35 -6.78 -5.88 3.39
C SER A 35 -7.46 -7.15 2.90
N LEU A 36 -6.96 -8.34 3.27
CA LEU A 36 -7.58 -9.63 2.90
C LEU A 36 -8.97 -9.82 3.54
N SER A 37 -9.16 -9.42 4.80
CA SER A 37 -10.42 -9.56 5.56
C SER A 37 -11.53 -8.62 5.12
N SER A 38 -11.20 -7.38 4.74
CA SER A 38 -12.14 -6.45 4.08
C SER A 38 -12.66 -6.99 2.74
N ILE A 39 -11.92 -7.92 2.11
CA ILE A 39 -12.26 -8.57 0.85
C ILE A 39 -13.07 -9.87 1.09
N TYR A 40 -12.95 -10.56 2.24
CA TYR A 40 -13.54 -11.89 2.50
C TYR A 40 -15.09 -11.95 2.57
N ASN A 41 -15.81 -10.83 2.50
CA ASN A 41 -17.27 -10.80 2.72
C ASN A 41 -18.15 -11.09 1.48
N THR A 42 -17.60 -11.69 0.41
CA THR A 42 -18.42 -12.14 -0.75
C THR A 42 -17.99 -13.52 -1.27
N ASN A 43 -18.89 -14.50 -1.30
CA ASN A 43 -18.62 -15.83 -1.85
C ASN A 43 -18.46 -15.81 -3.39
N THR A 44 -17.36 -15.30 -3.93
CA THR A 44 -17.12 -15.25 -5.38
C THR A 44 -15.66 -15.55 -5.77
N SER A 45 -15.45 -16.18 -6.93
CA SER A 45 -14.12 -16.53 -7.49
C SER A 45 -13.11 -15.39 -7.68
N PRO A 46 -13.49 -14.10 -7.79
CA PRO A 46 -12.54 -12.98 -7.83
C PRO A 46 -11.68 -12.83 -6.56
N LEU A 47 -12.20 -13.16 -5.37
CA LEU A 47 -11.44 -12.97 -4.13
C LEU A 47 -10.25 -13.93 -4.03
N LEU A 48 -10.45 -15.20 -4.40
CA LEU A 48 -9.38 -16.21 -4.45
C LEU A 48 -8.28 -15.82 -5.46
N ARG A 49 -8.61 -15.02 -6.48
CA ARG A 49 -7.63 -14.48 -7.43
C ARG A 49 -6.86 -13.30 -6.86
N ILE A 50 -7.52 -12.36 -6.19
CA ILE A 50 -6.86 -11.23 -5.51
C ILE A 50 -5.84 -11.76 -4.48
N THR A 51 -6.23 -12.74 -3.67
CA THR A 51 -5.31 -13.35 -2.68
C THR A 51 -4.11 -14.03 -3.34
N ASN A 52 -4.32 -14.74 -4.46
CA ASN A 52 -3.25 -15.39 -5.22
C ASN A 52 -2.28 -14.39 -5.85
N LEU A 53 -2.76 -13.32 -6.51
CA LEU A 53 -1.89 -12.33 -7.14
C LEU A 53 -1.08 -11.54 -6.10
N MET A 54 -1.71 -11.14 -4.98
CA MET A 54 -1.00 -10.47 -3.89
C MET A 54 0.07 -11.39 -3.27
N SER A 55 -0.23 -12.68 -3.07
CA SER A 55 0.75 -13.65 -2.54
C SER A 55 1.98 -13.83 -3.46
N GLN A 56 1.81 -13.69 -4.77
CA GLN A 56 2.90 -13.76 -5.74
C GLN A 56 3.78 -12.52 -5.68
N VAL A 57 3.19 -11.31 -5.61
CA VAL A 57 3.95 -10.07 -5.43
C VAL A 57 4.78 -10.13 -4.14
N LEU A 58 4.19 -10.64 -3.03
CA LEU A 58 4.91 -10.84 -1.78
C LEU A 58 6.07 -11.82 -1.90
N HIS A 59 5.89 -12.92 -2.66
CA HIS A 59 6.98 -13.85 -2.92
C HIS A 59 8.15 -13.15 -3.63
N PHE A 60 7.88 -12.24 -4.57
CA PHE A 60 8.91 -11.48 -5.27
C PHE A 60 9.54 -10.38 -4.41
N CYS A 61 8.78 -9.72 -3.52
CA CYS A 61 9.34 -8.84 -2.50
C CYS A 61 10.36 -9.57 -1.61
N ARG A 62 10.08 -10.83 -1.25
CA ARG A 62 10.91 -11.66 -0.35
C ARG A 62 12.20 -12.18 -1.00
N THR A 63 12.19 -12.37 -2.32
CA THR A 63 13.34 -12.87 -3.08
C THR A 63 14.20 -11.75 -3.67
N GLY A 64 13.89 -10.49 -3.33
CA GLY A 64 14.62 -9.30 -3.73
C GLY A 64 16.08 -9.27 -3.28
N LYS A 65 16.91 -8.54 -4.06
CA LYS A 65 18.38 -8.50 -4.04
C LYS A 65 19.02 -8.50 -2.64
N SER A 66 20.22 -9.09 -2.54
CA SER A 66 21.08 -9.07 -1.35
C SER A 66 21.11 -7.69 -0.68
N SER A 67 21.01 -7.67 0.65
CA SER A 67 20.97 -6.48 1.52
C SER A 67 21.97 -5.38 1.14
N SER A 68 23.14 -5.75 0.60
CA SER A 68 24.19 -4.83 0.13
C SER A 68 23.77 -3.84 -0.96
N LYS A 69 22.82 -4.17 -1.85
CA LYS A 69 22.39 -3.27 -2.94
C LYS A 69 21.23 -2.34 -2.58
N SER A 70 20.52 -2.63 -1.48
CA SER A 70 19.39 -1.82 -1.01
C SER A 70 19.79 -0.66 -0.10
N GLN A 71 21.04 -0.63 0.39
CA GLN A 71 21.52 0.31 1.41
C GLN A 71 20.60 0.41 2.65
N GLY A 72 19.83 -0.66 2.94
CA GLY A 72 18.85 -0.66 4.03
C GLY A 72 17.51 0.01 3.70
N TYR A 73 17.30 0.55 2.50
CA TYR A 73 16.02 1.12 2.06
C TYR A 73 15.11 0.01 1.52
N ILE A 74 14.34 -0.59 2.43
CA ILE A 74 13.45 -1.74 2.18
C ILE A 74 12.37 -1.42 1.14
N VAL A 75 11.99 -0.14 0.99
CA VAL A 75 10.95 0.31 0.05
C VAL A 75 11.32 0.01 -1.41
N LEU A 76 12.62 -0.12 -1.75
CA LEU A 76 13.07 -0.56 -3.09
C LEU A 76 12.63 -1.98 -3.47
N ASN A 77 12.23 -2.79 -2.49
CA ASN A 77 11.73 -4.14 -2.77
C ASN A 77 10.43 -4.10 -3.58
N ARG A 78 9.62 -3.03 -3.44
CA ARG A 78 8.33 -2.90 -4.13
C ARG A 78 8.49 -2.76 -5.66
N PRO A 79 9.20 -1.75 -6.21
CA PRO A 79 9.38 -1.65 -7.66
C PRO A 79 10.07 -2.90 -8.24
N TRP A 80 11.01 -3.49 -7.50
CA TRP A 80 11.64 -4.74 -7.93
C TRP A 80 10.68 -5.94 -7.97
N ALA A 81 9.77 -6.03 -7.00
CA ALA A 81 8.75 -7.07 -6.98
C ALA A 81 7.80 -6.93 -8.16
N PHE A 82 7.39 -5.70 -8.51
CA PHE A 82 6.57 -5.47 -9.71
C PHE A 82 7.30 -5.87 -10.99
N VAL A 83 8.57 -5.52 -11.15
CA VAL A 83 9.38 -5.97 -12.30
C VAL A 83 9.38 -7.49 -12.41
N GLN A 84 9.66 -8.20 -11.32
CA GLN A 84 9.69 -9.66 -11.34
C GLN A 84 8.31 -10.28 -11.57
N TRP A 85 7.28 -9.74 -10.92
CA TRP A 85 5.92 -10.24 -11.01
C TRP A 85 5.38 -10.10 -12.42
N LEU A 86 5.51 -8.92 -13.05
CA LEU A 86 5.05 -8.67 -14.41
C LEU A 86 5.78 -9.53 -15.46
N GLN A 87 7.02 -9.96 -15.18
CA GLN A 87 7.80 -10.84 -16.06
C GLN A 87 7.43 -12.32 -15.94
N LYS A 88 6.94 -12.76 -14.78
CA LYS A 88 6.86 -14.19 -14.43
C LYS A 88 5.44 -14.67 -14.20
N ALA A 89 4.54 -13.79 -13.78
CA ALA A 89 3.16 -14.15 -13.50
C ALA A 89 2.32 -14.10 -14.78
N ASP A 90 1.41 -15.06 -14.89
CA ASP A 90 0.33 -15.00 -15.87
C ASP A 90 -0.81 -14.16 -15.28
N ILE A 91 -0.96 -12.93 -15.78
CA ILE A 91 -1.93 -11.93 -15.29
C ILE A 91 -2.98 -11.73 -16.38
N PRO A 92 -4.16 -12.37 -16.29
CA PRO A 92 -5.21 -12.22 -17.31
C PRO A 92 -5.93 -10.87 -17.24
N GLU A 93 -5.88 -10.19 -16.10
CA GLU A 93 -6.51 -8.87 -15.93
C GLU A 93 -5.78 -7.78 -16.74
N GLU A 94 -6.56 -6.84 -17.30
CA GLU A 94 -6.06 -5.70 -18.06
C GLU A 94 -5.65 -4.53 -17.16
N TYR A 95 -6.32 -4.39 -16.02
CA TYR A 95 -6.08 -3.33 -15.04
C TYR A 95 -5.62 -3.92 -13.71
N ILE A 96 -4.73 -3.20 -13.04
CA ILE A 96 -4.13 -3.56 -11.75
C ILE A 96 -4.44 -2.45 -10.76
N LEU A 97 -5.08 -2.80 -9.65
CA LEU A 97 -5.16 -1.94 -8.46
C LEU A 97 -3.90 -2.19 -7.61
N MET A 98 -3.01 -1.20 -7.53
CA MET A 98 -1.93 -1.19 -6.55
C MET A 98 -2.45 -0.49 -5.29
N ALA A 99 -2.42 -1.21 -4.17
CA ALA A 99 -2.88 -0.76 -2.86
C ALA A 99 -1.79 -0.98 -1.80
N GLU A 100 -1.77 -0.15 -0.76
CA GLU A 100 -0.92 -0.38 0.38
C GLU A 100 -1.61 -1.34 1.35
N PRO A 101 -0.82 -2.12 2.10
CA PRO A 101 -1.41 -3.10 2.98
C PRO A 101 -2.05 -2.40 4.21
N ASP A 102 -1.87 -1.10 4.44
CA ASP A 102 -2.64 -0.30 5.40
C ASP A 102 -3.85 0.42 4.76
N HIS A 103 -4.37 -0.13 3.67
CA HIS A 103 -5.65 0.22 3.09
C HIS A 103 -6.75 -0.73 3.56
N LEU A 104 -7.84 -0.17 4.06
CA LEU A 104 -9.12 -0.87 4.25
C LEU A 104 -10.08 -0.45 3.15
N ILE A 105 -10.59 -1.40 2.38
CA ILE A 105 -11.55 -1.14 1.31
C ILE A 105 -12.95 -1.12 1.94
N VAL A 106 -13.55 0.06 2.04
CA VAL A 106 -14.84 0.26 2.72
C VAL A 106 -16.04 -0.01 1.82
N LYS A 107 -15.84 0.02 0.49
CA LYS A 107 -16.87 -0.28 -0.51
C LYS A 107 -16.24 -0.70 -1.84
N PRO A 108 -16.99 -1.34 -2.75
CA PRO A 108 -16.47 -1.76 -4.06
C PRO A 108 -15.88 -0.60 -4.84
N ILE A 109 -14.71 -0.82 -5.44
CA ILE A 109 -13.98 0.18 -6.22
C ILE A 109 -14.28 -0.09 -7.71
N PRO A 110 -14.98 0.81 -8.42
CA PRO A 110 -15.12 0.67 -9.87
C PRO A 110 -13.77 0.88 -10.55
N ASN A 111 -13.64 0.48 -11.81
CA ASN A 111 -12.47 0.89 -12.59
C ASN A 111 -12.53 2.41 -12.83
N LEU A 112 -11.72 3.16 -12.09
CA LEU A 112 -11.62 4.62 -12.22
C LEU A 112 -10.68 5.03 -13.37
N SER A 113 -9.87 4.10 -13.88
CA SER A 113 -8.99 4.28 -15.03
C SER A 113 -9.83 4.35 -16.31
N ARG A 114 -9.57 5.34 -17.17
CA ARG A 114 -10.28 5.51 -18.45
C ARG A 114 -9.42 6.29 -19.44
N ASP A 115 -9.75 6.17 -20.73
CA ASP A 115 -9.14 6.93 -21.82
C ASP A 115 -7.60 6.77 -21.88
N GLY A 116 -7.09 5.56 -21.57
CA GLY A 116 -5.66 5.26 -21.51
C GLY A 116 -4.91 5.92 -20.36
N ARG A 117 -5.62 6.54 -19.40
CA ARG A 117 -5.05 7.20 -18.22
C ARG A 117 -5.31 6.36 -16.97
N ALA A 118 -4.28 6.22 -16.14
CA ALA A 118 -4.41 5.60 -14.82
C ALA A 118 -5.28 6.47 -13.89
N ALA A 119 -5.85 5.89 -12.84
CA ALA A 119 -6.53 6.63 -11.78
C ALA A 119 -5.69 6.61 -10.52
N ALA A 120 -5.34 7.78 -9.99
CA ALA A 120 -4.40 7.90 -8.87
C ALA A 120 -4.89 8.91 -7.82
N PHE A 121 -4.46 8.70 -6.57
CA PHE A 121 -4.68 9.68 -5.50
C PHE A 121 -3.61 10.80 -5.55
N PRO A 122 -4.01 12.10 -5.48
CA PRO A 122 -3.07 13.20 -5.40
C PRO A 122 -2.53 13.38 -3.98
N PHE A 123 -1.22 13.19 -3.82
CA PHE A 123 -0.53 13.40 -2.55
C PHE A 123 -0.04 14.83 -2.40
N PHE A 124 -0.53 15.53 -1.39
CA PHE A 124 -0.19 16.93 -1.14
C PHE A 124 1.32 17.17 -0.88
N TYR A 125 2.06 16.14 -0.44
CA TYR A 125 3.49 16.19 -0.16
C TYR A 125 4.38 15.78 -1.36
N ILE A 126 3.78 15.37 -2.47
CA ILE A 126 4.48 15.17 -3.74
C ILE A 126 4.35 16.48 -4.51
N GLU A 127 5.40 17.30 -4.48
CA GLU A 127 5.38 18.68 -4.97
C GLU A 127 6.44 18.90 -6.08
N PRO A 128 6.21 18.42 -7.33
CA PRO A 128 7.24 18.46 -8.38
C PRO A 128 7.80 19.86 -8.67
N LYS A 129 6.96 20.91 -8.63
CA LYS A 129 7.40 22.30 -8.81
C LYS A 129 8.39 22.75 -7.74
N LYS A 130 8.14 22.40 -6.48
CA LYS A 130 8.99 22.79 -5.34
C LYS A 130 10.37 22.13 -5.43
N TYR A 131 10.43 20.91 -5.96
CA TYR A 131 11.66 20.13 -6.08
C TYR A 131 12.22 20.09 -7.51
N GLU A 132 11.84 21.05 -8.37
CA GLU A 132 12.20 21.03 -9.79
C GLU A 132 13.70 20.84 -10.01
N LYS A 133 14.54 21.63 -9.33
CA LYS A 133 16.01 21.54 -9.45
C LYS A 133 16.54 20.12 -9.22
N VAL A 134 15.99 19.42 -8.21
CA VAL A 134 16.40 18.04 -7.88
C VAL A 134 15.85 17.07 -8.92
N LEU A 135 14.57 17.23 -9.30
CA LEU A 135 13.89 16.36 -10.24
C LEU A 135 14.45 16.45 -11.65
N ARG A 136 15.02 17.59 -12.08
CA ARG A 136 15.64 17.72 -13.42
C ARG A 136 16.81 16.76 -13.67
N LYS A 137 17.42 16.21 -12.63
CA LYS A 137 18.42 15.12 -12.76
C LYS A 137 17.81 13.81 -13.28
N PHE A 138 16.51 13.61 -13.06
CA PHE A 138 15.77 12.37 -13.39
C PHE A 138 14.66 12.60 -14.43
N PHE A 139 14.25 13.85 -14.64
CA PHE A 139 13.31 14.30 -15.67
C PHE A 139 13.90 15.55 -16.39
N PRO A 140 14.86 15.35 -17.31
CA PRO A 140 15.54 16.45 -18.00
C PRO A 140 14.58 17.37 -18.76
N GLU A 141 14.99 18.62 -19.01
CA GLU A 141 14.12 19.61 -19.68
C GLU A 141 13.58 19.16 -21.05
N LYS A 142 14.35 18.35 -21.78
CA LYS A 142 13.92 17.75 -23.06
C LYS A 142 12.69 16.83 -22.94
N GLU A 143 12.41 16.29 -21.76
CA GLU A 143 11.24 15.44 -21.49
C GLU A 143 9.97 16.27 -21.23
N GLY A 144 10.11 17.60 -21.15
CA GLY A 144 9.01 18.55 -21.04
C GLY A 144 9.00 19.35 -19.73
N PRO A 145 7.93 20.13 -19.48
CA PRO A 145 7.82 20.92 -18.25
C PRO A 145 7.70 20.04 -17.01
N ILE A 146 8.19 20.53 -15.86
CA ILE A 146 8.14 19.77 -14.60
C ILE A 146 6.71 19.42 -14.16
N THR A 147 5.72 20.17 -14.65
CA THR A 147 4.30 19.94 -14.43
C THR A 147 3.74 18.69 -15.11
N ASN A 148 4.52 18.03 -15.97
CA ASN A 148 4.15 16.71 -16.51
C ASN A 148 4.28 15.60 -15.46
N ILE A 149 5.01 15.84 -14.37
CA ILE A 149 5.05 14.94 -13.22
C ILE A 149 3.81 15.23 -12.38
N ASP A 150 2.86 14.29 -12.35
CA ASP A 150 1.69 14.39 -11.50
C ASP A 150 2.08 14.26 -10.00
N PRO A 151 1.35 14.91 -9.06
CA PRO A 151 1.63 14.83 -7.62
C PRO A 151 1.10 13.51 -7.03
N ILE A 152 1.62 12.38 -7.50
CA ILE A 152 1.10 11.03 -7.18
C ILE A 152 2.19 10.14 -6.55
N GLY A 153 1.76 9.01 -6.03
CA GLY A 153 2.63 7.87 -5.75
C GLY A 153 2.10 6.60 -6.41
N ASN A 154 2.70 5.47 -6.06
CA ASN A 154 2.38 4.17 -6.63
C ASN A 154 1.12 3.51 -6.03
N SER A 155 0.42 4.17 -5.08
CA SER A 155 -0.73 3.60 -4.37
C SER A 155 -1.54 4.67 -3.63
N PRO A 156 -2.89 4.63 -3.61
CA PRO A 156 -3.70 3.76 -4.44
C PRO A 156 -3.67 4.23 -5.90
N VAL A 157 -3.53 3.29 -6.83
CA VAL A 157 -3.61 3.56 -8.26
C VAL A 157 -4.25 2.38 -9.00
N ILE A 158 -5.13 2.67 -9.95
CA ILE A 158 -5.61 1.71 -10.95
C ILE A 158 -4.92 2.04 -12.27
N ILE A 159 -4.16 1.09 -12.80
CA ILE A 159 -3.33 1.27 -13.99
C ILE A 159 -3.46 0.07 -14.92
N GLU A 160 -3.40 0.32 -16.23
CA GLU A 160 -3.30 -0.76 -17.22
C GLU A 160 -2.02 -1.56 -17.02
N LYS A 161 -2.13 -2.89 -17.09
CA LYS A 161 -0.99 -3.81 -16.96
C LYS A 161 0.13 -3.47 -17.92
N GLU A 162 -0.19 -3.10 -19.15
CA GLU A 162 0.80 -2.72 -20.16
C GLU A 162 1.54 -1.44 -19.75
N SER A 163 0.81 -0.41 -19.31
CA SER A 163 1.38 0.82 -18.78
C SER A 163 2.26 0.55 -17.55
N LEU A 164 1.81 -0.28 -16.61
CA LEU A 164 2.62 -0.68 -15.46
C LEU A 164 3.90 -1.43 -15.88
N SER A 165 3.80 -2.30 -16.89
CA SER A 165 4.94 -3.05 -17.44
C SER A 165 5.98 -2.14 -18.08
N ARG A 166 5.56 -1.05 -18.74
CA ARG A 166 6.47 -0.04 -19.30
C ARG A 166 7.18 0.76 -18.20
N ILE A 167 6.46 1.16 -17.15
CA ILE A 167 7.04 2.03 -16.11
C ILE A 167 7.86 1.27 -15.06
N ALA A 168 7.54 0.02 -14.73
CA ALA A 168 8.13 -0.69 -13.59
C ALA A 168 9.67 -0.78 -13.63
N PRO A 169 10.34 -1.09 -14.77
CA PRO A 169 11.80 -1.08 -14.86
C PRO A 169 12.40 0.31 -14.62
N THR A 170 11.80 1.36 -15.18
CA THR A 170 12.25 2.75 -14.99
C THR A 170 12.03 3.21 -13.56
N TRP A 171 10.88 2.88 -12.98
CA TRP A 171 10.56 3.16 -11.57
C TRP A 171 11.60 2.54 -10.63
N MET A 172 12.00 1.30 -10.86
CA MET A 172 13.08 0.66 -10.10
C MET A 172 14.40 1.41 -10.25
N ASN A 173 14.79 1.74 -11.49
CA ASN A 173 16.08 2.35 -11.78
C ASN A 173 16.18 3.79 -11.26
N ILE A 174 15.11 4.58 -11.39
CA ILE A 174 15.05 5.94 -10.85
C ILE A 174 15.02 5.91 -9.33
N SER A 175 14.29 4.97 -8.70
CA SER A 175 14.34 4.81 -7.24
C SER A 175 15.77 4.54 -6.75
N LEU A 176 16.52 3.68 -7.45
CA LEU A 176 17.93 3.43 -7.14
C LEU A 176 18.82 4.65 -7.39
N ALA A 177 18.59 5.39 -8.47
CA ALA A 177 19.37 6.56 -8.83
C ALA A 177 19.16 7.70 -7.82
N MET A 178 17.90 7.99 -7.47
CA MET A 178 17.55 8.96 -6.43
C MET A 178 18.14 8.55 -5.08
N LYS A 179 18.10 7.26 -4.71
CA LYS A 179 18.66 6.80 -3.44
C LYS A 179 20.19 7.00 -3.35
N LYS A 180 20.89 6.95 -4.50
CA LYS A 180 22.34 7.17 -4.57
C LYS A 180 22.72 8.65 -4.68
N ASP A 181 21.80 9.53 -5.08
CA ASP A 181 22.04 10.97 -5.15
C ASP A 181 21.78 11.62 -3.79
N PRO A 182 22.79 12.21 -3.12
CA PRO A 182 22.64 12.73 -1.77
C PRO A 182 21.61 13.87 -1.65
N GLU A 183 21.40 14.65 -2.71
CA GLU A 183 20.42 15.75 -2.72
C GLU A 183 19.00 15.19 -2.82
N ALA A 184 18.77 14.20 -3.69
CA ALA A 184 17.48 13.54 -3.83
C ALA A 184 17.11 12.68 -2.61
N ASP A 185 18.05 11.90 -2.07
CA ASP A 185 17.81 11.09 -0.87
C ASP A 185 17.48 11.98 0.34
N LYS A 186 18.18 13.10 0.50
CA LYS A 186 17.89 14.09 1.55
C LYS A 186 16.54 14.79 1.32
N ALA A 187 16.21 15.13 0.08
CA ALA A 187 15.00 15.88 -0.25
C ALA A 187 13.73 15.03 -0.10
N PHE A 188 13.76 13.79 -0.57
CA PHE A 188 12.57 12.93 -0.65
C PHE A 188 12.49 11.90 0.47
N GLY A 189 13.62 11.48 1.04
CA GLY A 189 13.67 10.54 2.17
C GLY A 189 12.79 9.30 1.95
N TRP A 190 11.80 9.10 2.82
CA TRP A 190 10.96 7.90 2.79
C TRP A 190 9.98 7.85 1.61
N VAL A 191 9.58 8.99 1.02
CA VAL A 191 8.68 9.07 -0.16
C VAL A 191 9.42 9.07 -1.49
N LEU A 192 10.73 8.86 -1.48
CA LEU A 192 11.57 8.86 -2.68
C LEU A 192 11.06 7.91 -3.77
N GLU A 193 10.61 6.71 -3.38
CA GLU A 193 10.04 5.74 -4.31
C GLU A 193 8.77 6.29 -5.00
N MET A 194 7.92 7.03 -4.28
CA MET A 194 6.72 7.66 -4.86
C MET A 194 7.09 8.72 -5.90
N TYR A 195 8.12 9.55 -5.62
CA TYR A 195 8.65 10.49 -6.62
C TYR A 195 9.21 9.76 -7.85
N ALA A 196 9.93 8.65 -7.64
CA ALA A 196 10.43 7.84 -8.74
C ALA A 196 9.29 7.22 -9.59
N TYR A 197 8.19 6.81 -8.96
CA TYR A 197 6.98 6.35 -9.65
C TYR A 197 6.37 7.46 -10.52
N ALA A 198 6.19 8.66 -9.95
CA ALA A 198 5.63 9.81 -10.65
C ALA A 198 6.50 10.23 -11.85
N VAL A 199 7.82 10.31 -11.66
CA VAL A 199 8.78 10.60 -12.75
C VAL A 199 8.71 9.53 -13.83
N SER A 200 8.67 8.26 -13.46
CA SER A 200 8.61 7.15 -14.43
C SER A 200 7.32 7.16 -15.23
N SER A 201 6.19 7.51 -14.59
CA SER A 201 4.91 7.68 -15.28
C SER A 201 5.00 8.80 -16.31
N ALA A 202 5.57 9.95 -15.94
CA ALA A 202 5.78 11.08 -16.85
C ALA A 202 6.71 10.75 -18.03
N LEU A 203 7.84 10.09 -17.78
CA LEU A 203 8.81 9.70 -18.82
C LEU A 203 8.21 8.76 -19.88
N HIS A 204 7.24 7.94 -19.49
CA HIS A 204 6.59 6.97 -20.37
C HIS A 204 5.23 7.44 -20.89
N GLY A 205 4.87 8.71 -20.67
CA GLY A 205 3.59 9.27 -21.12
C GLY A 205 2.35 8.62 -20.47
N VAL A 206 2.50 7.99 -19.30
CA VAL A 206 1.39 7.40 -18.55
C VAL A 206 0.73 8.51 -17.72
N GLY A 207 -0.29 9.15 -18.30
CA GLY A 207 -1.05 10.20 -17.64
C GLY A 207 -2.04 9.68 -16.58
N ASN A 208 -2.41 10.53 -15.63
CA ASN A 208 -3.26 10.14 -14.49
C ASN A 208 -4.53 11.00 -14.39
N ILE A 209 -5.63 10.38 -13.98
CA ILE A 209 -6.85 11.04 -13.51
C ILE A 209 -6.74 11.10 -11.99
N LEU A 210 -6.74 12.31 -11.44
CA LEU A 210 -6.54 12.53 -10.01
C LEU A 210 -7.87 12.45 -9.27
N HIS A 211 -8.01 11.44 -8.41
CA HIS A 211 -9.19 11.22 -7.58
C HIS A 211 -8.90 11.58 -6.13
N LYS A 212 -9.38 12.75 -5.68
CA LYS A 212 -9.25 13.18 -4.28
C LYS A 212 -10.04 12.27 -3.34
N ASP A 213 -11.15 11.73 -3.80
CA ASP A 213 -12.00 10.81 -3.03
C ASP A 213 -11.60 9.34 -3.24
N PHE A 214 -10.37 9.05 -3.68
CA PHE A 214 -9.94 7.66 -3.81
C PHE A 214 -9.75 7.02 -2.43
N MET A 215 -9.17 7.78 -1.49
CA MET A 215 -8.96 7.34 -0.12
C MET A 215 -9.08 8.50 0.87
N ILE A 216 -9.35 8.17 2.13
CA ILE A 216 -9.25 9.08 3.28
C ILE A 216 -8.13 8.65 4.24
N GLN A 217 -7.65 9.59 5.04
CA GLN A 217 -6.53 9.46 5.97
C GLN A 217 -6.91 9.94 7.38
N PRO A 218 -7.61 9.10 8.18
CA PRO A 218 -7.88 9.41 9.57
C PRO A 218 -6.58 9.59 10.37
N PRO A 219 -6.57 10.47 11.40
CA PRO A 219 -7.72 11.17 11.97
C PRO A 219 -8.10 12.48 11.27
N TRP A 220 -7.43 12.84 10.15
CA TRP A 220 -7.61 14.14 9.50
C TRP A 220 -8.91 14.24 8.70
N ASP A 221 -9.25 13.16 7.98
CA ASP A 221 -10.51 13.04 7.27
C ASP A 221 -11.57 12.45 8.20
N LEU A 222 -12.61 13.23 8.51
CA LEU A 222 -13.55 12.92 9.59
C LEU A 222 -14.61 11.88 9.22
N GLU A 223 -14.96 11.81 7.94
CA GLU A 223 -16.02 10.98 7.39
C GLU A 223 -15.54 10.23 6.15
N ILE A 224 -16.13 9.06 5.89
CA ILE A 224 -15.83 8.26 4.70
C ILE A 224 -16.42 8.90 3.43
N GLY A 225 -17.67 9.37 3.51
CA GLY A 225 -18.40 9.92 2.38
C GLY A 225 -18.30 9.06 1.11
N ASP A 226 -17.92 9.69 0.01
CA ASP A 226 -17.77 9.05 -1.29
C ASP A 226 -16.44 8.31 -1.48
N SER A 227 -15.56 8.29 -0.47
CA SER A 227 -14.28 7.59 -0.56
C SER A 227 -14.35 6.07 -0.43
N PHE A 228 -13.41 5.39 -1.09
CA PHE A 228 -13.39 3.93 -1.22
C PHE A 228 -12.46 3.23 -0.23
N ILE A 229 -11.42 3.93 0.21
CA ILE A 229 -10.33 3.37 1.01
C ILE A 229 -10.13 4.20 2.27
N ILE A 230 -9.94 3.54 3.40
CA ILE A 230 -9.32 4.14 4.58
C ILE A 230 -7.83 3.77 4.58
N HIS A 231 -6.96 4.77 4.51
CA HIS A 231 -5.52 4.60 4.68
C HIS A 231 -5.12 4.97 6.11
N TYR A 232 -4.90 3.96 6.96
CA TYR A 232 -4.67 4.15 8.40
C TYR A 232 -3.19 4.41 8.73
N THR A 233 -2.61 5.42 8.10
CA THR A 233 -1.18 5.72 8.23
C THR A 233 -0.81 6.48 9.50
N TYR A 234 -1.71 7.34 10.00
CA TYR A 234 -1.49 8.19 11.16
C TYR A 234 -2.01 7.55 12.45
N GLY A 235 -1.33 7.84 13.56
CA GLY A 235 -1.84 7.50 14.89
C GLY A 235 -3.11 8.29 15.21
N CYS A 236 -4.10 7.59 15.74
CA CYS A 236 -5.37 8.13 16.21
C CYS A 236 -5.35 8.16 17.74
N ASP A 237 -4.97 9.30 18.32
CA ASP A 237 -4.84 9.49 19.76
C ASP A 237 -5.90 10.46 20.29
N TYR A 238 -6.74 10.01 21.21
CA TYR A 238 -7.87 10.79 21.72
C TYR A 238 -7.94 10.75 23.25
N ASP A 239 -8.41 11.83 23.86
CA ASP A 239 -8.89 11.80 25.24
C ASP A 239 -10.26 11.11 25.33
N MET A 240 -10.70 10.77 26.54
CA MET A 240 -12.00 10.10 26.74
C MET A 240 -13.22 10.98 26.42
N LYS A 241 -13.02 12.26 26.10
CA LYS A 241 -14.05 13.19 25.62
C LYS A 241 -14.11 13.28 24.09
N GLY A 242 -13.30 12.48 23.38
CA GLY A 242 -13.26 12.43 21.93
C GLY A 242 -12.43 13.53 21.28
N LYS A 243 -11.57 14.22 22.04
CA LYS A 243 -10.67 15.26 21.50
C LYS A 243 -9.33 14.67 21.10
N LEU A 244 -8.89 14.94 19.88
CA LEU A 244 -7.60 14.50 19.35
C LEU A 244 -6.43 15.10 20.17
N THR A 245 -5.49 14.27 20.61
CA THR A 245 -4.32 14.65 21.42
C THR A 245 -3.06 14.71 20.56
N TYR A 246 -2.82 15.87 19.92
CA TYR A 246 -1.68 16.07 19.04
C TYR A 246 -0.33 15.80 19.72
N GLY A 247 0.49 14.95 19.10
CA GLY A 247 1.87 14.68 19.53
C GLY A 247 1.99 13.98 20.89
N LYS A 248 0.89 13.46 21.44
CA LYS A 248 0.85 12.74 22.72
C LYS A 248 0.04 11.47 22.58
N ILE A 249 0.45 10.44 23.31
CA ILE A 249 -0.36 9.22 23.44
C ILE A 249 -1.66 9.58 24.15
N GLY A 250 -2.77 9.32 23.47
CA GLY A 250 -4.11 9.56 24.01
C GLY A 250 -4.51 8.52 25.05
N GLU A 251 -5.57 8.81 25.81
CA GLU A 251 -6.19 7.84 26.71
C GLU A 251 -6.81 6.68 25.92
N TRP A 252 -7.39 6.98 24.76
CA TRP A 252 -7.72 6.01 23.73
C TRP A 252 -6.78 6.18 22.54
N ARG A 253 -6.27 5.07 22.00
CA ARG A 253 -5.33 5.09 20.89
C ARG A 253 -5.56 3.94 19.90
N PHE A 254 -5.47 4.28 18.62
CA PHE A 254 -5.17 3.32 17.56
C PHE A 254 -3.99 3.83 16.74
N ASP A 255 -2.85 3.14 16.80
CA ASP A 255 -1.72 3.36 15.89
C ASP A 255 -1.15 2.00 15.49
N LYS A 256 -1.05 1.75 14.18
CA LYS A 256 -0.47 0.50 13.67
C LYS A 256 0.95 0.23 14.18
N ARG A 257 1.70 1.29 14.51
CA ARG A 257 3.07 1.19 15.07
C ARG A 257 3.10 0.59 16.49
N SER A 258 1.96 0.59 17.18
CA SER A 258 1.82 -0.12 18.47
C SER A 258 1.77 -1.65 18.31
N TYR A 259 1.71 -2.16 17.08
CA TYR A 259 1.51 -3.56 16.75
C TYR A 259 2.60 -4.10 15.79
N GLU A 260 3.80 -3.53 15.80
CA GLU A 260 4.89 -3.93 14.90
C GLU A 260 5.35 -5.38 15.11
N ASN A 261 5.40 -5.83 16.35
CA ASN A 261 5.92 -7.17 16.71
C ASN A 261 4.81 -8.20 16.91
N LYS A 262 3.56 -7.78 17.06
CA LYS A 262 2.43 -8.68 17.30
C LYS A 262 1.15 -8.11 16.71
N PRO A 263 0.25 -8.95 16.18
CA PRO A 263 -1.06 -8.49 15.72
C PRO A 263 -1.84 -7.77 16.84
N PRO A 264 -2.73 -6.80 16.53
CA PRO A 264 -3.60 -6.21 17.52
C PRO A 264 -4.44 -7.30 18.17
N PRO A 265 -4.76 -7.19 19.46
CA PRO A 265 -5.70 -8.12 20.08
C PRO A 265 -7.06 -8.04 19.37
N ARG A 266 -7.80 -9.15 19.41
CA ARG A 266 -9.21 -9.14 19.01
C ARG A 266 -10.00 -8.20 19.93
N ASN A 267 -11.10 -7.66 19.42
CA ASN A 267 -12.03 -6.81 20.18
C ASN A 267 -11.35 -5.56 20.78
N LEU A 268 -10.63 -4.81 19.94
CA LEU A 268 -10.13 -3.49 20.30
C LEU A 268 -11.29 -2.61 20.81
N PRO A 269 -11.06 -1.82 21.88
CA PRO A 269 -12.07 -0.90 22.37
C PRO A 269 -12.42 0.11 21.28
N LEU A 270 -13.73 0.33 21.07
CA LEU A 270 -14.18 1.41 20.20
C LEU A 270 -13.75 2.76 20.78
N PRO A 271 -13.48 3.76 19.92
CA PRO A 271 -13.14 5.09 20.38
C PRO A 271 -14.29 5.74 21.18
N PRO A 272 -13.99 6.69 22.08
CA PRO A 272 -14.99 7.40 22.86
C PRO A 272 -15.95 8.22 21.99
N ASN A 273 -17.07 8.63 22.58
CA ASN A 273 -18.01 9.54 21.92
C ASN A 273 -17.30 10.84 21.52
N GLY A 274 -17.66 11.39 20.34
CA GLY A 274 -17.04 12.59 19.78
C GLY A 274 -15.87 12.33 18.83
N VAL A 275 -15.36 11.09 18.78
CA VAL A 275 -14.35 10.70 17.78
C VAL A 275 -14.98 10.58 16.38
N PRO A 276 -14.27 10.99 15.30
CA PRO A 276 -14.82 10.99 13.95
C PRO A 276 -15.27 9.62 13.44
N GLN A 277 -16.27 9.64 12.56
CA GLN A 277 -16.89 8.46 11.95
C GLN A 277 -15.88 7.58 11.20
N SER A 278 -14.88 8.19 10.56
CA SER A 278 -13.81 7.48 9.86
C SER A 278 -12.95 6.61 10.80
N VAL A 279 -12.58 7.12 11.97
CA VAL A 279 -11.80 6.40 13.00
C VAL A 279 -12.63 5.29 13.64
N VAL A 280 -13.90 5.56 13.93
CA VAL A 280 -14.84 4.55 14.44
C VAL A 280 -14.94 3.38 13.45
N THR A 281 -15.06 3.69 12.15
CA THR A 281 -15.18 2.67 11.11
C THR A 281 -13.90 1.87 10.92
N LEU A 282 -12.74 2.53 10.93
CA LEU A 282 -11.42 1.88 10.94
C LEU A 282 -11.34 0.80 12.02
N VAL A 283 -11.66 1.13 13.27
CA VAL A 283 -11.55 0.20 14.39
C VAL A 283 -12.57 -0.93 14.28
N LYS A 284 -13.80 -0.64 13.84
CA LYS A 284 -14.82 -1.67 13.58
C LYS A 284 -14.36 -2.69 12.53
N MET A 285 -13.80 -2.23 11.42
CA MET A 285 -13.29 -3.10 10.38
C MET A 285 -12.08 -3.92 10.84
N VAL A 286 -11.18 -3.32 11.64
CA VAL A 286 -10.09 -4.09 12.27
C VAL A 286 -10.66 -5.17 13.19
N ASN A 287 -11.67 -4.88 14.00
CA ASN A 287 -12.32 -5.87 14.84
C ASN A 287 -13.01 -6.98 14.04
N GLU A 288 -13.76 -6.64 12.99
CA GLU A 288 -14.38 -7.62 12.08
C GLU A 288 -13.33 -8.52 11.44
N ALA A 289 -12.24 -7.92 10.97
CA ALA A 289 -11.11 -8.62 10.36
C ALA A 289 -10.44 -9.60 11.33
N THR A 290 -10.02 -9.09 12.49
CA THR A 290 -9.34 -9.90 13.51
C THR A 290 -10.24 -11.03 14.00
N ALA A 291 -11.56 -10.79 14.12
CA ALA A 291 -12.55 -11.81 14.46
C ALA A 291 -12.62 -12.94 13.41
N SER A 292 -12.52 -12.59 12.12
CA SER A 292 -12.75 -13.52 11.01
C SER A 292 -11.52 -14.34 10.63
N ILE A 293 -10.31 -13.86 10.91
CA ILE A 293 -9.07 -14.53 10.50
C ILE A 293 -8.73 -15.67 11.49
N PRO A 294 -8.62 -16.94 11.04
CA PRO A 294 -8.24 -18.05 11.90
C PRO A 294 -6.79 -17.92 12.41
N ASN A 295 -6.57 -18.37 13.64
CA ASN A 295 -5.26 -18.36 14.31
C ASN A 295 -4.61 -16.96 14.37
N TRP A 296 -5.41 -15.91 14.46
CA TRP A 296 -4.94 -14.51 14.49
C TRP A 296 -3.80 -14.26 15.48
N GLU A 297 -3.91 -14.84 16.67
CA GLU A 297 -2.96 -14.72 17.78
C GLU A 297 -1.61 -15.39 17.46
N SER A 298 -1.59 -16.36 16.56
CA SER A 298 -0.37 -17.10 16.18
C SER A 298 0.52 -16.36 15.19
N TYR A 299 0.06 -15.23 14.64
CA TYR A 299 0.84 -14.40 13.71
C TYR A 299 1.77 -13.41 14.40
N ALA A 300 1.98 -13.53 15.72
CA ALA A 300 3.00 -12.78 16.42
C ALA A 300 4.38 -13.08 15.83
N ALA A 301 5.21 -12.04 15.69
CA ALA A 301 6.58 -12.23 15.30
C ALA A 301 7.41 -12.76 16.46
N GLU A 302 8.15 -13.83 16.21
CA GLU A 302 9.28 -14.26 17.04
C GLU A 302 10.51 -13.39 16.74
#